data_AF-A0A9D1IGN1-F1
#
_entry.id   AF-A0A9D1IGN1-F1
#
_cell.length_a   1.000
_cell.length_b   1.000
_cell.length_c   1.000
_cell.angle_alpha   90.00
_cell.angle_beta   90.00
_cell.angle_gamma   90.00
#
_symmetry.space_group_name_H-M   'P 1'
#
loop_
_entity.id
_entity.type
_entity.pdbx_description
1 polymer ?
#
loop_
_entity_poly.entity_id
_entity_poly.type
_entity_poly.pdbx_seq_one_letter_code
_entity_poly.pdbx_strand_id
1 'polypeptide(L)'
;MQSNTPEKSSVFFFKGLGLWNVYFILKFALAHYEYLTLNFLYNGLLLLFILLPFTNKAVRFIQTLVALVAAAALAYSESWLPGPESILSNAQNIAGFSANYIAQLVIDFVNVEMVVWGIVVLLLYFLVKNWVRLTVFTVAYFCFLIVQPYYTAWMVKPVVSENASPVAEQIHAPDEAQQAAPVDPSAITSETIDKWYTAFLDYERGRRAEFPQGLSANDTP
;
A
#
# COMPACT_ATOMS: atom_id res chain seq x y z
N MET A 1 1.04 -39.55 -53.66
CA MET A 1 0.09 -38.56 -53.09
C MET A 1 0.28 -38.56 -51.58
N GLN A 2 1.03 -37.62 -51.04
CA GLN A 2 1.18 -37.46 -49.59
C GLN A 2 0.22 -36.36 -49.13
N SER A 3 -0.81 -36.74 -48.37
CA SER A 3 -1.74 -35.82 -47.74
C SER A 3 -1.04 -35.18 -46.53
N ASN A 4 -0.49 -33.98 -46.70
CA ASN A 4 -0.07 -33.15 -45.57
C ASN A 4 -1.32 -32.61 -44.89
N THR A 5 -1.76 -33.28 -43.83
CA THR A 5 -2.67 -32.70 -42.83
C THR A 5 -1.95 -31.55 -42.12
N PRO A 6 -2.51 -30.32 -42.07
CA PRO A 6 -1.88 -29.25 -41.33
C PRO A 6 -1.97 -29.55 -39.84
N GLU A 7 -0.81 -29.76 -39.23
CA GLU A 7 -0.67 -29.87 -37.78
C GLU A 7 -1.12 -28.54 -37.16
N LYS A 8 -2.21 -28.58 -36.42
CA LYS A 8 -2.79 -27.43 -35.74
C LYS A 8 -1.91 -27.10 -34.54
N SER A 9 -0.84 -26.34 -34.77
CA SER A 9 -0.01 -25.80 -33.70
C SER A 9 -0.86 -24.87 -32.83
N SER A 10 -1.32 -25.38 -31.70
CA SER A 10 -1.95 -24.59 -30.65
C SER A 10 -0.86 -23.80 -29.92
N VAL A 11 -0.27 -22.83 -30.61
CA VAL A 11 0.52 -21.80 -29.92
C VAL A 11 -0.51 -21.02 -29.11
N PHE A 12 -0.48 -21.17 -27.79
CA PHE A 12 -1.26 -20.34 -26.87
C PHE A 12 -0.91 -18.87 -27.15
N PHE A 13 -1.69 -18.21 -27.99
CA PHE A 13 -1.58 -16.78 -28.20
C PHE A 13 -2.09 -16.09 -26.94
N PHE A 14 -1.18 -15.79 -26.02
CA PHE A 14 -1.45 -14.87 -24.93
C PHE A 14 -1.97 -13.56 -25.53
N LYS A 15 -3.24 -13.25 -25.28
CA LYS A 15 -3.78 -11.95 -25.62
C LYS A 15 -3.11 -10.93 -24.71
N GLY A 16 -2.54 -9.89 -25.33
CA GLY A 16 -2.02 -8.76 -24.55
C GLY A 16 -3.12 -8.15 -23.67
N LEU A 17 -2.76 -7.71 -22.46
CA LEU A 17 -3.67 -7.12 -21.47
C LEU A 17 -4.49 -5.94 -22.02
N GLY A 18 -4.03 -5.27 -23.09
CA GLY A 18 -4.73 -4.13 -23.67
C GLY A 18 -4.86 -3.01 -22.64
N LEU A 19 -6.05 -2.42 -22.49
CA LEU A 19 -6.34 -1.36 -21.53
C LEU A 19 -6.11 -1.77 -20.06
N TRP A 20 -6.09 -3.08 -19.75
CA TRP A 20 -5.73 -3.54 -18.41
C TRP A 20 -4.29 -3.18 -18.02
N ASN A 21 -3.39 -2.95 -19.00
CA ASN A 21 -2.07 -2.40 -18.69
C ASN A 21 -2.16 -1.04 -18.03
N VAL A 22 -3.07 -0.17 -18.49
CA VAL A 22 -3.27 1.17 -17.90
C VAL A 22 -3.75 1.03 -16.46
N TYR A 23 -4.70 0.14 -16.20
CA TYR A 23 -5.17 -0.14 -14.84
C TYR A 23 -3.99 -0.52 -13.92
N PHE A 24 -3.18 -1.50 -14.30
CA PHE A 24 -2.05 -1.92 -13.47
C PHE A 24 -0.98 -0.84 -13.33
N ILE A 25 -0.65 -0.11 -14.40
CA ILE A 25 0.34 0.99 -14.33
C ILE A 25 -0.13 2.08 -13.37
N LEU A 26 -1.39 2.52 -13.48
CA LEU A 26 -1.96 3.50 -12.56
C LEU A 26 -1.98 2.97 -11.13
N LYS A 27 -2.36 1.70 -10.96
CA LYS A 27 -2.39 1.04 -9.65
C LYS A 27 -1.01 0.96 -9.01
N PHE A 28 0.02 0.65 -9.79
CA PHE A 28 1.41 0.63 -9.32
C PHE A 28 1.93 2.02 -8.99
N ALA A 29 1.58 3.03 -9.79
CA ALA A 29 1.92 4.42 -9.49
C ALA A 29 1.25 4.88 -8.17
N LEU A 30 -0.04 4.60 -8.00
CA LEU A 30 -0.77 4.93 -6.78
C LEU A 30 -0.18 4.22 -5.55
N ALA A 31 0.24 2.97 -5.69
CA ALA A 31 0.91 2.24 -4.63
C ALA A 31 2.29 2.81 -4.28
N HIS A 32 3.04 3.29 -5.29
CA HIS A 32 4.32 3.94 -5.08
C HIS A 32 4.17 5.26 -4.30
N TYR A 33 3.08 6.00 -4.53
CA TYR A 33 2.74 7.21 -3.78
C TYR A 33 1.92 6.93 -2.50
N GLU A 34 1.88 5.67 -2.03
CA GLU A 34 1.21 5.27 -0.78
C GLU A 34 -0.31 5.52 -0.73
N TYR A 35 -0.96 5.83 -1.86
CA TYR A 35 -2.42 5.93 -1.95
C TYR A 35 -3.12 4.56 -1.89
N LEU A 36 -2.41 3.49 -2.26
CA LEU A 36 -2.91 2.12 -2.24
C LEU A 36 -1.92 1.18 -1.54
N THR A 37 -2.46 0.26 -0.75
CA THR A 37 -1.71 -0.84 -0.14
C THR A 37 -1.94 -2.12 -0.94
N LEU A 38 -0.98 -2.48 -1.81
CA LEU A 38 -1.18 -3.58 -2.75
C LEU A 38 -1.23 -4.94 -2.06
N ASN A 39 -2.31 -5.68 -2.28
CA ASN A 39 -2.34 -7.09 -1.99
C ASN A 39 -1.80 -7.89 -3.19
N PHE A 40 -0.54 -8.33 -3.11
CA PHE A 40 0.11 -9.05 -4.21
C PHE A 40 -0.63 -10.33 -4.63
N LEU A 41 -1.26 -11.04 -3.69
CA LEU A 41 -1.97 -12.28 -4.01
C LEU A 41 -3.20 -12.02 -4.88
N TYR A 42 -4.09 -11.11 -4.45
CA TYR A 42 -5.31 -10.82 -5.17
C TYR A 42 -5.05 -10.09 -6.50
N ASN A 43 -4.06 -9.19 -6.54
CA ASN A 43 -3.65 -8.56 -7.79
C ASN A 43 -3.05 -9.57 -8.77
N GLY A 44 -2.26 -10.54 -8.29
CA GLY A 44 -1.72 -11.62 -9.10
C GLY A 44 -2.81 -12.51 -9.67
N LEU A 45 -3.81 -12.86 -8.85
CA LEU A 45 -4.98 -13.64 -9.29
C LEU A 45 -5.79 -12.89 -10.36
N LEU A 46 -6.05 -11.60 -10.15
CA LEU A 46 -6.73 -10.75 -11.14
C LEU A 46 -5.94 -10.66 -12.45
N LEU A 47 -4.63 -10.44 -12.36
CA LEU A 47 -3.74 -10.38 -13.52
C LEU A 47 -3.78 -11.69 -14.31
N LEU A 48 -3.65 -12.83 -13.62
CA LEU A 48 -3.70 -14.15 -14.26
C LEU A 48 -5.08 -14.42 -14.88
N PHE A 49 -6.15 -14.06 -14.17
CA PHE A 49 -7.52 -14.21 -14.65
C PHE A 49 -7.76 -13.42 -15.94
N ILE A 50 -7.23 -12.20 -16.06
CA ILE A 50 -7.34 -11.37 -17.28
C ILE A 50 -6.48 -11.94 -18.41
N LEU A 51 -5.33 -12.53 -18.09
CA LEU A 51 -4.39 -13.07 -19.07
C LEU A 51 -4.93 -14.34 -19.77
N LEU A 52 -5.92 -15.02 -19.17
CA LEU A 52 -6.55 -16.21 -19.73
C LEU A 52 -7.18 -15.92 -21.12
N PRO A 53 -6.74 -16.62 -22.18
CA PRO A 53 -7.26 -16.41 -23.52
C PRO A 53 -8.57 -17.19 -23.73
N PHE A 54 -9.70 -16.49 -23.69
CA PHE A 54 -10.99 -17.06 -24.10
C PHE A 54 -11.29 -16.76 -25.58
N THR A 55 -11.72 -17.78 -26.33
CA THR A 55 -12.01 -17.69 -27.78
C THR A 55 -13.40 -17.08 -28.05
N ASN A 56 -14.39 -17.35 -27.19
CA ASN A 56 -15.76 -16.88 -27.37
C ASN A 56 -15.92 -15.40 -26.94
N LYS A 57 -16.48 -14.57 -27.82
CA LYS A 57 -16.73 -13.13 -27.56
C LYS A 57 -17.59 -12.88 -26.32
N ALA A 58 -18.64 -13.69 -26.09
CA ALA A 58 -19.53 -13.53 -24.95
C ALA A 58 -18.81 -13.82 -23.62
N VAL A 59 -18.05 -14.92 -23.58
CA VAL A 59 -17.25 -15.31 -22.40
C VAL A 59 -16.22 -14.23 -22.08
N ARG A 60 -15.58 -13.64 -23.10
CA ARG A 60 -14.62 -12.54 -22.89
C ARG A 60 -15.28 -11.28 -22.35
N PHE A 61 -16.49 -10.96 -22.80
CA PHE A 61 -17.24 -9.83 -22.27
C PHE A 61 -17.56 -10.05 -20.79
N ILE A 62 -18.07 -11.22 -20.43
CA ILE A 62 -18.35 -11.60 -19.04
C ILE A 62 -17.06 -11.58 -18.21
N GLN A 63 -15.96 -12.16 -18.70
CA GLN A 63 -14.65 -12.11 -18.05
C GLN A 63 -14.21 -10.66 -17.80
N THR A 64 -14.38 -9.77 -18.78
CA THR A 64 -14.01 -8.36 -18.65
C THR A 64 -14.89 -7.67 -17.61
N LEU A 65 -16.19 -7.96 -17.59
CA LEU A 65 -17.13 -7.40 -16.61
C LEU A 65 -16.82 -7.88 -15.19
N VAL A 66 -16.56 -9.18 -15.01
CA VAL A 66 -16.13 -9.75 -13.73
C VAL A 66 -14.80 -9.15 -13.29
N ALA A 67 -13.83 -9.06 -14.20
CA ALA A 67 -12.54 -8.43 -13.92
C ALA A 67 -12.69 -6.95 -13.57
N LEU A 68 -13.63 -6.22 -14.16
CA LEU A 68 -13.86 -4.80 -13.86
C LEU A 68 -14.42 -4.63 -12.45
N VAL A 69 -15.42 -5.44 -12.09
CA VAL A 69 -15.97 -5.45 -10.73
C VAL A 69 -14.90 -5.84 -9.72
N ALA A 70 -14.12 -6.90 -9.99
CA ALA A 70 -13.03 -7.32 -9.12
C ALA A 70 -11.93 -6.26 -9.01
N ALA A 71 -11.56 -5.61 -10.11
CA ALA A 71 -10.56 -4.53 -10.14
C ALA A 71 -10.99 -3.32 -9.31
N ALA A 72 -12.27 -2.94 -9.37
CA ALA A 72 -12.84 -1.85 -8.59
C ALA A 72 -12.93 -2.21 -7.10
N ALA A 73 -13.44 -3.41 -6.78
CA ALA A 73 -13.50 -3.91 -5.41
C ALA A 73 -12.11 -3.97 -4.77
N LEU A 74 -11.12 -4.45 -5.52
CA LEU A 74 -9.75 -4.57 -5.05
C LEU A 74 -9.11 -3.20 -4.83
N ALA A 75 -9.27 -2.27 -5.77
CA ALA A 75 -8.80 -0.89 -5.59
C ALA A 75 -9.45 -0.21 -4.38
N TYR A 76 -10.74 -0.42 -4.15
CA TYR A 76 -11.43 0.09 -2.98
C TYR A 76 -10.90 -0.52 -1.67
N SER A 77 -10.73 -1.84 -1.61
CA SER A 77 -10.22 -2.51 -0.40
C SER A 77 -8.77 -2.17 -0.06
N GLU A 78 -7.97 -1.80 -1.06
CA GLU A 78 -6.56 -1.44 -0.90
C GLU A 78 -6.36 0.06 -0.66
N SER A 79 -7.41 0.85 -0.88
CA SER A 79 -7.40 2.29 -0.61
C SER A 79 -7.67 2.60 0.85
N TRP A 80 -7.41 3.83 1.26
CA TRP A 80 -7.73 4.33 2.59
C TRP A 80 -9.24 4.58 2.84
N LEU A 81 -10.10 4.18 1.89
CA LEU A 81 -11.51 4.58 1.91
C LEU A 81 -12.23 3.97 3.11
N PRO A 82 -13.16 4.72 3.74
CA PRO A 82 -13.95 4.18 4.84
C PRO A 82 -14.74 2.96 4.35
N GLY A 83 -14.67 1.87 5.10
CA GLY A 83 -15.38 0.65 4.76
C GLY A 83 -16.90 0.85 4.68
N PRO A 84 -17.63 0.00 3.94
CA PRO A 84 -19.07 0.16 3.71
C PRO A 84 -19.87 0.19 5.01
N GLU A 85 -19.45 -0.55 6.04
CA GLU A 85 -20.07 -0.53 7.37
C GLU A 85 -19.93 0.82 8.08
N SER A 86 -18.81 1.52 7.89
CA SER A 86 -18.58 2.86 8.45
C SER A 86 -19.52 3.88 7.80
N ILE A 87 -19.72 3.75 6.49
CA ILE A 87 -20.66 4.58 5.74
C ILE A 87 -22.11 4.30 6.19
N LEU A 88 -22.47 3.02 6.34
CA LEU A 88 -23.83 2.64 6.71
C LEU A 88 -24.19 3.05 8.15
N SER A 89 -23.27 2.86 9.10
CA SER A 89 -23.43 3.30 10.49
C SER A 89 -23.53 4.81 10.64
N ASN A 90 -22.91 5.58 9.75
CA ASN A 90 -22.99 7.04 9.72
C ASN A 90 -23.99 7.58 8.68
N ALA A 91 -24.78 6.71 8.04
CA ALA A 91 -25.65 7.09 6.93
C ALA A 91 -26.67 8.17 7.33
N GLN A 92 -27.19 8.11 8.55
CA GLN A 92 -28.12 9.12 9.08
C GLN A 92 -27.47 10.51 9.18
N ASN A 93 -26.19 10.57 9.58
CA ASN A 93 -25.44 11.82 9.67
C ASN A 93 -25.12 12.37 8.27
N ILE A 94 -24.77 11.48 7.33
CA ILE A 94 -24.47 11.84 5.94
C ILE A 94 -25.73 12.28 5.20
N ALA A 95 -26.90 11.70 5.50
CA ALA A 95 -28.18 12.07 4.90
C ALA A 95 -28.62 13.51 5.26
N GLY A 96 -28.09 14.07 6.36
CA GLY A 96 -28.31 15.47 6.74
C GLY A 96 -27.47 16.48 5.95
N PHE A 97 -26.52 16.03 5.13
CA PHE A 97 -25.66 16.92 4.35
C PHE A 97 -26.39 17.52 3.16
N SER A 98 -26.09 18.78 2.85
CA SER A 98 -26.60 19.41 1.63
C SER A 98 -25.95 18.78 0.39
N ALA A 99 -26.68 18.69 -0.71
CA ALA A 99 -26.15 18.16 -1.98
C ALA A 99 -24.92 18.94 -2.46
N ASN A 100 -24.87 20.25 -2.21
CA ASN A 100 -23.73 21.10 -2.53
C ASN A 100 -22.48 20.72 -1.71
N TYR A 101 -22.65 20.45 -0.41
CA TYR A 101 -21.55 20.00 0.45
C TYR A 101 -21.02 18.62 0.01
N ILE A 102 -21.91 17.68 -0.33
CA ILE A 102 -21.48 16.38 -0.86
C ILE A 102 -20.67 16.54 -2.15
N ALA A 103 -21.13 17.37 -3.08
CA ALA A 103 -20.40 17.62 -4.33
C ALA A 103 -19.02 18.23 -4.06
N GLN A 104 -18.93 19.19 -3.13
CA GLN A 104 -17.67 19.81 -2.75
C GLN A 104 -16.72 18.79 -2.11
N LEU A 105 -17.22 17.92 -1.24
CA LEU A 105 -16.44 16.85 -0.62
C LEU A 105 -15.89 15.85 -1.65
N VAL A 106 -16.68 15.51 -2.69
CA VAL A 106 -16.22 14.65 -3.79
C VAL A 106 -15.11 15.33 -4.61
N ILE A 107 -15.24 16.63 -4.87
CA ILE A 107 -14.21 17.38 -5.61
C ILE A 107 -12.93 17.49 -4.77
N ASP A 108 -13.05 17.82 -3.49
CA ASP A 108 -11.92 17.98 -2.57
C ASP A 108 -11.22 16.64 -2.28
N PHE A 109 -11.95 15.53 -2.36
CA PHE A 109 -11.40 14.19 -2.24
C PHE A 109 -10.51 13.81 -3.45
N VAL A 110 -10.78 14.36 -4.63
CA VAL A 110 -10.05 14.03 -5.86
C VAL A 110 -8.87 14.96 -6.05
N ASN A 111 -7.66 14.42 -5.96
CA ASN A 111 -6.46 15.16 -6.35
C ASN A 111 -6.43 15.36 -7.88
N VAL A 112 -6.67 16.59 -8.34
CA VAL A 112 -6.67 16.96 -9.77
C VAL A 112 -5.34 16.66 -10.44
N GLU A 113 -4.21 16.84 -9.75
CA GLU A 113 -2.88 16.53 -10.27
C GLU A 113 -2.76 15.05 -10.62
N MET A 114 -3.27 14.17 -9.75
CA MET A 114 -3.29 12.72 -9.99
C MET A 114 -4.18 12.32 -11.17
N VAL A 115 -5.30 13.04 -11.37
CA VAL A 115 -6.16 12.84 -12.55
C VAL A 115 -5.42 13.22 -13.84
N VAL A 116 -4.69 14.35 -13.82
CA VAL A 116 -3.86 14.78 -14.96
C VAL A 116 -2.77 13.76 -15.25
N TRP A 117 -2.05 13.29 -14.24
CA TRP A 117 -1.08 12.19 -14.39
C TRP A 117 -1.71 10.93 -14.96
N GLY A 118 -2.93 10.59 -14.52
CA GLY A 118 -3.68 9.46 -15.04
C GLY A 118 -3.97 9.58 -16.54
N ILE A 119 -4.36 10.77 -17.00
CA ILE A 119 -4.57 11.08 -18.42
C ILE A 119 -3.25 11.00 -19.19
N VAL A 120 -2.15 11.51 -18.63
CA VAL A 120 -0.82 11.43 -19.25
C VAL A 120 -0.39 9.97 -19.45
N VAL A 121 -0.58 9.11 -18.44
CA VAL A 121 -0.30 7.66 -18.54
C VAL A 121 -1.18 7.00 -19.61
N LEU A 122 -2.46 7.36 -19.68
CA LEU A 122 -3.38 6.86 -20.72
C LEU A 122 -2.90 7.26 -22.12
N LEU A 123 -2.54 8.52 -22.33
CA LEU A 123 -2.04 9.03 -23.61
C LEU A 123 -0.72 8.36 -24.01
N LEU A 124 0.21 8.24 -23.06
CA LEU A 124 1.48 7.54 -23.25
C LEU A 124 1.25 6.07 -23.62
N TYR A 125 0.29 5.40 -22.98
CA TYR A 125 -0.12 4.06 -23.34
C TYR A 125 -0.60 3.98 -24.79
N PHE A 126 -1.46 4.90 -25.24
CA PHE A 126 -1.94 4.92 -26.63
C PHE A 126 -0.82 5.17 -27.64
N LEU A 127 0.19 5.96 -27.28
CA LEU A 127 1.36 6.23 -28.11
C LEU A 127 2.26 4.99 -28.25
N VAL A 128 2.55 4.30 -27.14
CA VAL A 128 3.55 3.22 -27.09
C VAL A 128 2.97 1.84 -27.41
N LYS A 129 1.65 1.62 -27.23
CA LYS A 129 1.02 0.29 -27.41
C LYS A 129 1.24 -0.36 -28.77
N ASN A 130 1.51 0.43 -29.82
CA ASN A 130 1.73 -0.09 -31.18
C ASN A 130 3.20 -0.44 -31.45
N TRP A 131 4.11 0.03 -30.60
CA TRP A 131 5.57 -0.16 -30.73
C TRP A 131 6.06 -1.28 -29.82
N VAL A 132 5.53 -1.34 -28.60
CA VAL A 132 6.04 -2.21 -27.54
C VAL A 132 4.91 -3.00 -26.92
N ARG A 133 5.16 -4.28 -26.60
CA ARG A 133 4.21 -5.14 -25.88
C ARG A 133 4.24 -4.82 -24.38
N LEU A 134 3.44 -3.83 -23.96
CA LEU A 134 3.37 -3.36 -22.56
C LEU A 134 3.05 -4.47 -21.55
N THR A 135 2.31 -5.51 -21.93
CA THR A 135 2.01 -6.64 -21.05
C THR A 135 3.26 -7.27 -20.43
N VAL A 136 4.36 -7.35 -21.18
CA VAL A 136 5.62 -7.94 -20.67
C VAL A 136 6.19 -7.07 -19.56
N PHE A 137 6.16 -5.75 -19.74
CA PHE A 137 6.65 -4.78 -18.75
C PHE A 137 5.78 -4.76 -17.51
N THR A 138 4.45 -4.76 -17.67
CA THR A 138 3.50 -4.81 -16.55
C THR A 138 3.71 -6.05 -15.69
N VAL A 139 3.85 -7.23 -16.32
CA VAL A 139 4.06 -8.49 -15.61
C VAL A 139 5.45 -8.53 -14.98
N ALA A 140 6.50 -8.14 -15.71
CA ALA A 140 7.86 -8.11 -15.19
C ALA A 140 7.99 -7.18 -13.98
N TYR A 141 7.39 -5.99 -14.06
CA TYR A 141 7.36 -5.04 -12.94
C TYR A 141 6.58 -5.59 -11.75
N PHE A 142 5.44 -6.24 -11.98
CA PHE A 142 4.69 -6.90 -10.91
C PHE A 142 5.51 -8.00 -10.21
N CYS A 143 6.20 -8.84 -10.99
CA CYS A 143 7.12 -9.85 -10.45
C CYS A 143 8.28 -9.20 -9.67
N PHE A 144 8.82 -8.10 -10.17
CA PHE A 144 9.85 -7.33 -9.47
C PHE A 144 9.33 -6.84 -8.10
N LEU A 145 8.13 -6.27 -8.03
CA LEU A 145 7.53 -5.84 -6.75
C LEU A 145 7.39 -6.99 -5.75
N ILE A 146 7.04 -8.20 -6.21
CA ILE A 146 6.94 -9.38 -5.34
C ILE A 146 8.30 -9.78 -4.79
N VAL A 147 9.35 -9.74 -5.63
CA VAL A 147 10.70 -10.20 -5.27
C VAL A 147 11.48 -9.16 -4.46
N GLN A 148 11.20 -7.87 -4.67
CA GLN A 148 11.91 -6.74 -4.05
C GLN A 148 12.14 -6.88 -2.54
N PRO A 149 11.13 -7.19 -1.69
CA PRO A 149 11.34 -7.30 -0.25
C PRO A 149 12.27 -8.46 0.14
N TYR A 150 12.20 -9.58 -0.58
CA TYR A 150 13.09 -10.73 -0.36
C TYR A 150 14.52 -10.43 -0.82
N TYR A 151 14.66 -9.72 -1.93
CA TYR A 151 15.95 -9.28 -2.43
C TYR A 151 16.64 -8.33 -1.45
N THR A 152 15.91 -7.35 -0.90
CA THR A 152 16.46 -6.46 0.14
C THR A 152 16.84 -7.21 1.40
N ALA A 153 16.00 -8.15 1.86
CA ALA A 153 16.29 -8.97 3.02
C ALA A 153 17.53 -9.86 2.82
N TRP A 154 17.80 -10.28 1.57
CA TRP A 154 18.97 -11.08 1.22
C TRP A 154 20.26 -10.24 1.10
N MET A 155 20.17 -9.01 0.59
CA MET A 155 21.33 -8.11 0.41
C MET A 155 21.79 -7.46 1.72
N VAL A 156 20.89 -7.28 2.67
CA VAL A 156 21.24 -6.80 4.01
C VAL A 156 21.79 -7.98 4.81
N LYS A 157 23.12 -8.04 4.96
CA LYS A 157 23.74 -8.94 5.94
C LYS A 157 23.22 -8.55 7.33
N PRO A 158 22.92 -9.50 8.24
CA PRO A 158 22.67 -9.16 9.63
C PRO A 158 23.92 -8.46 10.15
N VAL A 159 23.83 -7.15 10.36
CA VAL A 159 24.85 -6.42 11.09
C VAL A 159 24.73 -6.94 12.51
N VAL A 160 25.63 -7.85 12.89
CA VAL A 160 25.92 -8.08 14.31
C VAL A 160 26.47 -6.75 14.78
N SER A 161 25.65 -5.99 15.51
CA SER A 161 26.12 -4.77 16.18
C SER A 161 27.17 -5.17 17.20
N GLU A 162 28.44 -5.08 16.80
CA GLU A 162 29.62 -5.35 17.64
C GLU A 162 29.92 -4.17 18.61
N ASN A 163 29.01 -3.20 18.72
CA ASN A 163 29.15 -2.06 19.63
C ASN A 163 28.10 -2.11 20.74
N ALA A 164 28.15 -3.17 21.54
CA ALA A 164 27.73 -3.08 22.94
C ALA A 164 28.89 -2.47 23.75
N SER A 165 29.21 -1.19 23.51
CA SER A 165 29.96 -0.41 24.50
C SER A 165 29.00 -0.07 25.65
N PRO A 166 29.41 -0.24 26.91
CA PRO A 166 28.53 -0.02 28.05
C PRO A 166 28.22 1.47 28.14
N VAL A 167 26.96 1.86 27.92
CA VAL A 167 26.44 3.16 28.33
C VAL A 167 26.26 3.10 29.85
N ALA A 168 27.37 3.20 30.57
CA ALA A 168 27.41 3.21 32.02
C ALA A 168 28.33 4.31 32.53
N GLU A 169 28.36 5.49 31.88
CA GLU A 169 28.99 6.66 32.49
C GLU A 169 28.56 7.99 31.85
N GLN A 170 27.25 8.29 31.89
CA GLN A 170 26.78 9.68 31.74
C GLN A 170 25.58 9.92 32.65
N ILE A 171 25.86 10.01 33.96
CA ILE A 171 24.97 10.66 34.92
C ILE A 171 25.76 11.82 35.50
N HIS A 172 25.69 12.99 34.87
CA HIS A 172 25.89 14.28 35.54
C HIS A 172 25.22 15.41 34.75
N ALA A 173 24.24 16.01 35.44
CA ALA A 173 23.60 17.33 35.28
C ALA A 173 22.72 17.63 34.04
N PRO A 174 21.63 18.40 34.22
CA PRO A 174 20.58 18.58 33.23
C PRO A 174 20.73 19.91 32.49
N ASP A 175 20.90 19.89 31.17
CA ASP A 175 20.20 20.81 30.28
C ASP A 175 20.36 20.36 28.83
N GLU A 176 19.39 20.76 28.01
CA GLU A 176 19.27 20.56 26.56
C GLU A 176 18.63 19.24 26.09
N ALA A 177 17.54 19.42 25.35
CA ALA A 177 16.75 18.39 24.70
C ALA A 177 17.58 17.65 23.64
N GLN A 178 18.14 16.50 24.00
CA GLN A 178 18.70 15.57 23.03
C GLN A 178 17.55 14.93 22.24
N GLN A 179 17.46 15.29 20.96
CA GLN A 179 16.65 14.62 19.96
C GLN A 179 16.82 13.09 20.07
N ALA A 180 15.69 12.38 20.18
CA ALA A 180 15.65 10.94 20.02
C ALA A 180 16.27 10.59 18.65
N ALA A 181 17.41 9.91 18.66
CA ALA A 181 17.99 9.36 17.44
C ALA A 181 16.99 8.38 16.79
N PRO A 182 17.03 8.20 15.46
CA PRO A 182 16.10 7.33 14.75
C PRO A 182 16.19 5.91 15.34
N VAL A 183 15.04 5.36 15.75
CA VAL A 183 14.96 3.96 16.18
C VAL A 183 15.23 3.10 14.95
N ASP A 184 16.36 2.38 14.97
CA ASP A 184 16.75 1.46 13.91
C ASP A 184 15.77 0.27 13.91
N PRO A 185 14.93 0.07 12.86
CA PRO A 185 13.83 -0.90 12.89
C PRO A 185 14.31 -2.36 12.95
N SER A 186 15.60 -2.63 12.70
CA SER A 186 16.22 -3.95 12.87
C SER A 186 16.60 -4.31 14.31
N ALA A 187 16.51 -3.36 15.26
CA ALA A 187 16.78 -3.61 16.68
C ALA A 187 15.54 -4.11 17.46
N ILE A 188 14.38 -4.23 16.81
CA ILE A 188 13.13 -4.63 17.44
C ILE A 188 13.02 -6.16 17.46
N THR A 189 13.82 -6.81 18.29
CA THR A 189 13.64 -8.23 18.66
C THR A 189 12.80 -8.32 19.94
N SER A 190 12.10 -9.45 20.17
CA SER A 190 11.33 -9.66 21.40
C SER A 190 12.18 -9.46 22.67
N GLU A 191 13.44 -9.88 22.63
CA GLU A 191 14.40 -9.69 23.72
C GLU A 191 14.73 -8.20 23.97
N THR A 192 14.84 -7.39 22.90
CA THR A 192 15.08 -5.95 23.02
C THR A 192 13.85 -5.22 23.57
N ILE A 193 12.64 -5.68 23.20
CA ILE A 193 11.37 -5.14 23.73
C ILE A 193 11.26 -5.43 25.23
N ASP A 194 11.52 -6.65 25.67
CA ASP A 194 11.43 -7.02 27.10
C ASP A 194 12.43 -6.21 27.95
N LYS A 195 13.63 -6.00 27.43
CA LYS A 195 14.65 -5.17 28.07
C LYS A 195 14.22 -3.71 28.21
N TRP A 196 13.70 -3.10 27.14
CA TRP A 196 13.19 -1.72 27.17
C TRP A 196 11.97 -1.58 28.08
N TYR A 197 11.06 -2.55 28.03
CA TYR A 197 9.87 -2.57 28.87
C TYR A 197 10.22 -2.63 30.35
N THR A 198 11.16 -3.50 30.73
CA THR A 198 11.62 -3.63 32.13
C THR A 198 12.31 -2.35 32.60
N ALA A 199 13.20 -1.78 31.78
CA ALA A 199 13.88 -0.53 32.09
C ALA A 199 12.90 0.65 32.25
N PHE A 200 11.87 0.72 31.41
CA PHE A 200 10.81 1.72 31.52
C PHE A 200 10.01 1.56 32.81
N LEU A 201 9.61 0.34 33.15
CA LEU A 201 8.89 0.07 34.40
C LEU A 201 9.74 0.40 35.64
N ASP A 202 11.03 0.09 35.62
CA ASP A 202 11.96 0.44 36.68
C ASP A 202 12.11 1.96 36.83
N TYR A 203 12.17 2.69 35.71
CA TYR A 203 12.24 4.15 35.68
C TYR A 203 10.96 4.81 36.22
N GLU A 204 9.79 4.36 35.80
CA GLU A 204 8.50 4.93 36.22
C GLU A 204 8.08 4.54 37.64
N ARG A 205 8.60 3.43 38.20
CA ARG A 205 8.21 2.92 39.53
C ARG A 205 8.35 3.96 40.64
N GLY A 206 9.36 4.81 40.56
CA GLY A 206 9.65 5.83 41.57
C GLY A 206 8.91 7.16 41.38
N ARG A 207 8.29 7.38 40.21
CA ARG A 207 7.68 8.67 39.87
C ARG A 207 6.27 8.73 40.45
N ARG A 208 6.04 9.68 41.35
CA ARG A 208 4.73 9.98 41.93
C ARG A 208 4.45 11.46 41.81
N ALA A 209 3.22 11.81 41.48
CA ALA A 209 2.74 13.18 41.61
C ALA A 209 2.42 13.41 43.10
N GLU A 210 3.21 14.24 43.76
CA GLU A 210 2.87 14.70 45.11
C GLU A 210 1.82 15.80 45.00
N PHE A 211 0.64 15.53 45.55
CA PHE A 211 -0.40 16.54 45.65
C PHE A 211 -0.16 17.40 46.89
N PRO A 212 -0.35 18.73 46.80
CA PRO A 212 -0.29 19.59 47.97
C PRO A 212 -1.36 19.15 48.99
N GLN A 213 -1.02 19.16 50.29
CA GLN A 213 -1.92 18.71 51.36
C GLN A 213 -3.13 19.65 51.62
N GLY A 214 -3.29 20.69 50.80
CA GLY A 214 -4.40 21.62 50.81
C GLY A 214 -4.21 22.72 49.76
N LEU A 215 -5.30 23.38 49.40
CA LEU A 215 -5.30 24.57 48.55
C LEU A 215 -4.89 25.79 49.38
N SER A 216 -4.08 26.67 48.79
CA SER A 216 -3.72 27.95 49.42
C SER A 216 -4.95 28.87 49.47
N ALA A 217 -5.00 29.78 50.45
CA ALA A 217 -6.11 30.73 50.60
C ALA A 217 -6.27 31.69 49.39
N ASN A 218 -5.30 31.74 48.49
CA ASN A 218 -5.31 32.54 47.26
C ASN A 218 -5.53 31.70 45.99
N ASP A 219 -5.78 30.40 46.09
CA ASP A 219 -6.05 29.57 44.92
C ASP A 219 -7.48 29.82 44.42
N THR A 220 -7.61 30.21 43.15
CA THR A 220 -8.91 30.34 42.47
C THR A 220 -9.40 28.98 41.96
N PRO A 221 -10.71 28.71 42.05
CA PRO A 221 -11.31 27.43 41.64
C PRO A 221 -11.23 27.15 40.13
#